data_AF-A0A800BWN5-F1
#
_entry.id   AF-A0A800BWN5-F1
#
_cell.length_a   1.000
_cell.length_b   1.000
_cell.length_c   1.000
_cell.angle_alpha   90.00
_cell.angle_beta   90.00
_cell.angle_gamma   90.00
#
_symmetry.space_group_name_H-M   'P 1'
#
loop_
_entity.id
_entity.type
_entity.pdbx_description
1 polymer ?
#
loop_
_entity_poly.entity_id
_entity_poly.type
_entity_poly.pdbx_seq_one_letter_code
_entity_poly.pdbx_strand_id
1 'polypeptide(L)' 'MSQGLSRRVQAIKPSPTLVITAKAAQLRRQGRDIISLGAGEPDFDTPEHIKAAAIRA' A
#
# COMPACT_ATOMS: atom_id res chain seq x y z
N MET A 1 -16.33 -24.14 -14.95
CA MET A 1 -15.07 -23.44 -15.26
C MET A 1 -14.34 -23.17 -13.97
N SER A 2 -13.39 -24.02 -13.59
CA SER A 2 -12.51 -23.77 -12.44
C SER A 2 -11.09 -23.88 -12.95
N GLN A 3 -10.56 -22.76 -13.45
CA GLN A 3 -9.12 -22.63 -13.64
C GLN A 3 -8.56 -22.21 -12.29
N GLY A 4 -8.10 -23.19 -11.51
CA GLY A 4 -7.43 -22.94 -10.24
C GLY A 4 -6.16 -22.12 -10.44
N LEU A 5 -5.87 -21.22 -9.50
CA LEU A 5 -4.62 -20.46 -9.50
C LEU A 5 -3.41 -21.41 -9.55
N SER A 6 -2.33 -20.99 -10.23
CA SER A 6 -1.12 -21.81 -10.31
C SER A 6 -0.55 -22.14 -8.92
N ARG A 7 0.08 -23.32 -8.77
CA ARG A 7 0.70 -23.77 -7.50
C ARG A 7 1.69 -22.74 -6.92
N ARG A 8 2.39 -22.00 -7.79
CA ARG A 8 3.34 -20.96 -7.38
C ARG A 8 2.67 -19.83 -6.62
N VAL A 9 1.50 -19.38 -7.07
CA VAL A 9 0.72 -18.32 -6.39
C VAL A 9 0.20 -18.83 -5.05
N GLN A 10 -0.25 -20.08 -4.99
CA GLN A 10 -0.76 -20.69 -3.76
C GLN A 10 0.33 -20.84 -2.66
N ALA A 11 1.61 -20.88 -3.02
CA ALA A 11 2.72 -20.99 -2.08
C ALA A 11 3.19 -19.64 -1.50
N ILE A 12 2.68 -18.50 -2.01
CA ILE A 12 3.04 -17.17 -1.51
C ILE A 12 2.39 -16.95 -0.15
N LYS A 13 3.21 -16.68 0.87
CA LYS A 13 2.71 -16.35 2.21
C LYS A 13 2.04 -14.98 2.20
N PRO A 14 0.93 -14.80 2.95
CA PRO A 14 0.34 -13.49 3.16
C PRO A 14 1.36 -12.49 3.73
N SER A 15 1.31 -11.24 3.27
CA SER A 15 2.24 -10.20 3.74
C SER A 15 1.86 -9.70 5.13
N PRO A 16 2.77 -9.76 6.12
CA PRO A 16 2.55 -9.18 7.44
C PRO A 16 2.35 -7.65 7.40
N THR A 17 3.00 -6.96 6.45
CA THR A 17 2.90 -5.49 6.33
C THR A 17 1.50 -5.08 5.90
N LEU A 18 0.87 -5.82 4.99
CA LEU A 18 -0.50 -5.55 4.55
C LEU A 18 -1.50 -5.70 5.70
N VAL A 19 -1.32 -6.70 6.56
CA VAL A 19 -2.22 -6.93 7.71
C VAL A 19 -2.17 -5.76 8.69
N ILE A 20 -0.97 -5.29 9.02
CA ILE A 20 -0.79 -4.17 9.96
C ILE A 20 -1.35 -2.87 9.37
N THR A 21 -1.04 -2.57 8.10
CA THR A 21 -1.56 -1.37 7.42
C THR A 21 -3.09 -1.38 7.36
N ALA A 22 -3.71 -2.52 7.02
CA ALA A 22 -5.16 -2.65 7.00
C ALA A 22 -5.79 -2.42 8.38
N LYS A 23 -5.16 -2.95 9.44
CA LYS A 23 -5.62 -2.74 10.82
C LYS A 23 -5.51 -1.28 11.24
N ALA A 24 -4.38 -0.62 10.98
CA ALA A 24 -4.19 0.79 11.27
C ALA A 24 -5.23 1.66 10.56
N ALA A 25 -5.50 1.39 9.28
CA ALA A 25 -6.53 2.08 8.51
C ALA A 25 -7.95 1.87 9.10
N GLN A 26 -8.27 0.65 9.55
CA GLN A 26 -9.53 0.37 10.23
C GLN A 26 -9.67 1.17 11.53
N LEU A 27 -8.63 1.19 12.37
CA LEU A 27 -8.67 1.91 13.64
C LEU A 27 -8.81 3.43 13.43
N ARG A 28 -8.15 3.99 12.40
CA ARG A 28 -8.35 5.40 11.99
C ARG A 28 -9.79 5.69 11.61
N ARG A 29 -10.43 4.81 10.82
CA ARG A 29 -11.86 4.95 10.44
C ARG A 29 -12.81 4.86 11.63
N GLN A 30 -12.39 4.22 12.72
CA GLN A 30 -13.14 4.17 13.98
C GLN A 30 -12.95 5.43 14.84
N GLY A 31 -12.26 6.46 14.33
CA GLY A 31 -12.01 7.71 15.04
C GLY A 31 -10.86 7.65 16.05
N ARG A 32 -10.04 6.59 16.01
CA ARG A 32 -8.84 6.50 16.87
C ARG A 32 -7.70 7.30 16.24
N ASP A 33 -6.99 8.04 17.09
CA ASP A 33 -5.74 8.67 16.72
C ASP A 33 -4.64 7.60 16.58
N ILE A 34 -4.05 7.51 15.38
CA ILE A 34 -3.09 6.46 15.01
C ILE A 34 -1.94 7.11 14.23
N ILE A 35 -0.76 7.07 14.82
CA ILE A 35 0.50 7.50 14.18
C ILE A 35 1.11 6.27 13.49
N SER A 36 1.28 6.35 12.17
CA SER A 36 1.85 5.25 11.37
C SER A 36 3.33 5.54 11.10
N LEU A 37 4.21 4.75 11.74
CA LEU A 37 5.67 4.84 11.56
C LEU A 37 6.22 3.72 10.65
N GLY A 38 5.34 3.05 9.90
CA GLY A 38 5.68 1.94 9.03
C GLY A 38 5.69 2.28 7.53
N ALA A 39 5.59 3.56 7.16
CA ALA A 39 5.69 3.97 5.76
C ALA A 39 7.12 3.72 5.26
N GLY A 40 7.25 3.07 4.10
CA GLY A 40 8.54 2.81 3.45
C GLY A 40 8.92 3.85 2.39
N GLU A 41 8.11 4.90 2.25
CA GLU A 41 8.27 5.96 1.26
C GLU A 41 8.31 7.32 1.96
N PRO A 42 8.97 8.33 1.35
CA PRO A 42 8.97 9.68 1.87
C PRO A 42 7.55 10.27 1.92
N ASP A 43 7.32 11.18 2.85
CA ASP A 43 6.08 11.95 3.00
C ASP A 43 6.00 13.16 2.06
N PHE A 44 7.06 13.43 1.30
CA PHE A 44 7.10 14.48 0.30
C PHE A 44 6.37 14.08 -0.97
N ASP A 45 5.64 15.03 -1.54
CA ASP A 45 5.07 14.86 -2.86
C ASP A 45 6.16 14.88 -3.95
N THR A 46 5.81 14.38 -5.13
CA THR A 46 6.66 14.43 -6.31
C THR A 46 7.00 15.89 -6.66
N PRO A 47 8.27 16.25 -6.92
CA PRO A 47 8.65 17.60 -7.32
C PRO A 47 7.88 18.16 -8.54
N GLU A 48 7.55 19.45 -8.50
CA GLU A 48 6.73 20.11 -9.53
C GLU A 48 7.33 20.03 -10.93
N HIS A 49 8.65 20.13 -11.07
CA HIS A 49 9.30 20.01 -12.37
C HIS A 49 9.15 18.60 -12.99
N ILE A 50 9.05 17.57 -12.16
CA ILE A 50 8.81 16.18 -12.58
C ILE A 50 7.35 16.02 -13.02
N LYS A 51 6.40 16.53 -12.23
CA LYS A 51 4.97 16.54 -12.61
C LYS A 51 4.75 17.29 -13.94
N ALA A 52 5.36 18.46 -14.09
CA ALA A 52 5.25 19.25 -15.31
C ALA A 52 5.86 18.54 -16.54
N ALA A 53 6.94 17.78 -16.36
CA ALA A 53 7.49 16.96 -17.42
C ALA A 53 6.55 15.81 -17.83
N ALA A 54 5.91 15.15 -16.85
CA ALA A 54 4.96 14.06 -17.12
C ALA A 54 3.69 14.54 -17.86
N ILE A 55 3.22 15.75 -17.60
CA ILE A 55 2.05 16.34 -18.30
C ILE A 55 2.37 16.68 -19.77
N ARG A 56 3.63 17.03 -20.08
CA ARG A 56 4.04 17.46 -21.43
C ARG A 56 4.32 16.29 -22.39
N ALA A 57 4.54 15.09 -21.88
CA ALA A 57 4.83 13.88 -22.66
C ALA A 57 3.57 13.31 -23.31
#